data_AF-A0A3B9I5P7-F1
#
_entry.id   AF-A0A3B9I5P7-F1
#
_cell.length_a   1.000
_cell.length_b   1.000
_cell.length_c   1.000
_cell.angle_alpha   90.00
_cell.angle_beta   90.00
_cell.angle_gamma   90.00
#
_symmetry.space_group_name_H-M   'P 1'
#
loop_
_entity.id
_entity.type
_entity.pdbx_description
1 polymer ?
#
loop_
_entity_poly.entity_id
_entity_poly.type
_entity_poly.pdbx_seq_one_letter_code
_entity_poly.pdbx_strand_id
1 'polypeptide(L)'
;MNYKTGKFLAVILGFLLGFFGVLVSVFADGGQQERLITVGIILLIYFILGGALGYFMPNYSWKWGIFLGIPGVLLLIAYSLREVNVYYLIYMLLIIDSGCLGAWIGKKIRN
;
A
#
# COMPACT_ATOMS: atom_id res chain seq x y z
N MET A 1 -13.81 13.19 11.50
CA MET A 1 -13.51 13.34 10.05
C MET A 1 -14.57 12.62 9.24
N ASN A 2 -15.08 13.23 8.16
CA ASN A 2 -16.11 12.59 7.32
C ASN A 2 -15.52 11.42 6.51
N TYR A 3 -16.27 10.34 6.33
CA TYR A 3 -15.81 9.14 5.62
C TYR A 3 -15.42 9.41 4.16
N LYS A 4 -16.07 10.40 3.51
CA LYS A 4 -15.72 10.85 2.15
C LYS A 4 -14.32 11.44 2.11
N THR A 5 -14.00 12.30 3.08
CA THR A 5 -12.67 12.91 3.23
C THR A 5 -11.61 11.85 3.51
N GLY A 6 -11.92 10.83 4.31
CA GLY A 6 -11.01 9.70 4.56
C GLY A 6 -10.67 8.90 3.32
N LYS A 7 -11.67 8.58 2.48
CA LYS A 7 -11.44 7.88 1.20
C LYS A 7 -10.55 8.70 0.27
N PHE A 8 -10.85 9.98 0.15
CA PHE A 8 -10.05 10.90 -0.67
C PHE A 8 -8.58 10.94 -0.20
N LEU A 9 -8.35 11.06 1.11
CA LEU A 9 -7.01 11.04 1.68
C LEU A 9 -6.29 9.70 1.49
N ALA A 10 -6.98 8.58 1.71
CA ALA A 10 -6.39 7.26 1.50
C ALA A 10 -5.94 7.05 0.04
N VAL A 11 -6.73 7.52 -0.93
CA VAL A 11 -6.37 7.45 -2.34
C VAL A 11 -5.19 8.36 -2.68
N ILE A 12 -5.15 9.59 -2.17
CA ILE A 12 -4.00 10.49 -2.37
C ILE A 12 -2.72 9.89 -1.79
N LEU A 13 -2.77 9.39 -0.56
CA LEU A 13 -1.64 8.71 0.07
C LEU A 13 -1.24 7.47 -0.73
N GLY A 14 -2.21 6.72 -1.25
CA GLY A 14 -1.97 5.58 -2.12
C GLY A 14 -1.23 5.96 -3.40
N PHE A 15 -1.59 7.08 -4.05
CA PHE A 15 -0.86 7.58 -5.23
C PHE A 15 0.56 8.00 -4.88
N LEU A 16 0.75 8.70 -3.76
CA LEU A 16 2.09 9.11 -3.31
C LEU A 16 2.98 7.89 -3.05
N LEU A 17 2.47 6.89 -2.32
CA LEU A 17 3.21 5.64 -2.05
C LEU A 17 3.42 4.81 -3.32
N GLY A 18 2.42 4.79 -4.20
CA GLY A 18 2.51 4.07 -5.47
C GLY A 18 3.57 4.67 -6.39
N PHE A 19 3.63 5.99 -6.48
CA PHE A 19 4.61 6.67 -7.32
C PHE A 19 6.02 6.67 -6.69
N PHE A 20 6.16 7.18 -5.46
CA PHE A 20 7.48 7.35 -4.83
C PHE A 20 8.02 6.09 -4.16
N GLY A 21 7.15 5.19 -3.71
CA GLY A 21 7.54 3.92 -3.14
C GLY A 21 7.59 2.85 -4.20
N VAL A 22 6.42 2.41 -4.67
CA VAL A 22 6.27 1.21 -5.49
C VAL A 22 7.02 1.34 -6.81
N LEU A 23 6.77 2.38 -7.62
CA LEU A 23 7.48 2.53 -8.89
C LEU A 23 8.98 2.71 -8.70
N VAL A 24 9.41 3.61 -7.80
CA VAL A 24 10.85 3.84 -7.56
C VAL A 24 11.55 2.56 -7.11
N SER A 25 10.93 1.73 -6.28
CA SER A 25 11.52 0.46 -5.82
C SER A 25 11.80 -0.53 -6.95
N VAL A 26 11.03 -0.44 -8.05
CA VAL A 26 11.16 -1.33 -9.21
C VAL A 26 12.06 -0.71 -10.29
N PHE A 27 12.02 0.61 -10.46
CA PHE A 27 12.86 1.33 -11.42
C PHE A 27 14.30 1.58 -10.95
N ALA A 28 14.56 1.56 -9.65
CA ALA A 28 15.90 1.83 -9.14
C ALA A 28 16.89 0.75 -9.63
N ASP A 29 18.01 1.19 -10.21
CA ASP A 29 19.17 0.36 -10.60
C ASP A 29 19.98 -0.14 -9.38
N GLY A 30 19.29 -0.47 -8.30
CA GLY A 30 19.86 -1.08 -7.11
C GLY A 30 20.02 -2.59 -7.26
N GLY A 31 20.89 -3.17 -6.44
CA GLY A 31 21.04 -4.63 -6.34
C GLY A 31 19.76 -5.32 -5.87
N GLN A 32 19.63 -6.62 -6.12
CA GLN A 32 18.44 -7.38 -5.73
C GLN A 32 18.14 -7.28 -4.22
N GLN A 33 19.19 -7.29 -3.38
CA GLN A 33 19.05 -7.15 -1.94
C GLN A 33 18.50 -5.78 -1.53
N GLU A 34 19.00 -4.70 -2.14
CA GLU A 34 18.53 -3.34 -1.88
C GLU A 34 17.05 -3.19 -2.25
N ARG A 35 16.67 -3.70 -3.42
CA ARG A 35 15.26 -3.72 -3.86
C ARG A 35 14.35 -4.42 -2.86
N LEU A 36 14.73 -5.60 -2.36
CA LEU A 36 13.94 -6.33 -1.36
C LEU A 36 13.80 -5.55 -0.04
N ILE A 37 14.86 -4.88 0.41
CA ILE A 37 14.82 -4.03 1.60
C ILE A 37 13.86 -2.85 1.37
N THR A 38 13.96 -2.17 0.23
CA THR A 38 13.07 -1.05 -0.13
C THR A 38 11.61 -1.50 -0.19
N VAL A 39 11.33 -2.64 -0.82
CA VAL A 39 9.98 -3.25 -0.85
C VAL A 39 9.48 -3.51 0.57
N GLY A 40 10.30 -4.11 1.44
CA GLY A 40 9.95 -4.35 2.84
C GLY A 40 9.58 -3.07 3.60
N ILE A 41 10.36 -2.00 3.42
CA ILE A 41 10.08 -0.68 4.01
C ILE A 41 8.74 -0.13 3.49
N ILE A 42 8.48 -0.22 2.19
CA ILE A 42 7.22 0.26 1.59
C ILE A 42 6.03 -0.51 2.15
N LEU A 43 6.12 -1.84 2.26
CA LEU A 43 5.07 -2.67 2.84
C LEU A 43 4.80 -2.30 4.31
N LEU A 44 5.85 -2.02 5.08
CA LEU A 44 5.72 -1.54 6.45
C LEU A 44 5.00 -0.18 6.52
N ILE A 45 5.28 0.73 5.58
CA ILE A 45 4.57 2.02 5.50
C ILE A 45 3.08 1.81 5.16
N TYR A 46 2.76 0.94 4.20
CA TYR A 46 1.37 0.57 3.91
C TYR A 46 0.65 0.02 5.15
N PHE A 47 1.33 -0.86 5.90
CA PHE A 47 0.80 -1.41 7.14
C PHE A 47 0.53 -0.33 8.19
N ILE A 48 1.49 0.56 8.45
CA ILE A 48 1.37 1.63 9.45
C ILE A 48 0.24 2.60 9.06
N LEU A 49 0.19 3.05 7.80
CA LEU A 49 -0.83 3.97 7.33
C LEU A 49 -2.22 3.33 7.29
N GLY A 50 -2.30 2.07 6.88
CA GLY A 50 -3.49 1.25 7.02
C GLY A 50 -3.96 1.24 8.48
N GLY A 51 -3.05 0.95 9.41
CA GLY A 51 -3.31 0.95 10.85
C GLY A 51 -3.81 2.29 11.39
N ALA A 52 -3.18 3.39 11.00
CA ALA A 52 -3.63 4.73 11.36
C ALA A 52 -5.06 4.99 10.86
N LEU A 53 -5.35 4.68 9.59
CA LEU A 53 -6.71 4.83 9.03
C LEU A 53 -7.74 3.95 9.76
N GLY A 54 -7.38 2.70 10.05
CA GLY A 54 -8.22 1.76 10.79
C GLY A 54 -8.50 2.21 12.23
N TYR A 55 -7.48 2.75 12.91
CA TYR A 55 -7.58 3.30 14.26
C TYR A 55 -8.44 4.57 14.29
N PHE A 56 -8.14 5.56 13.47
CA PHE A 56 -8.89 6.83 13.50
C PHE A 56 -10.29 6.73 12.89
N MET A 57 -10.51 5.80 11.94
CA MET A 57 -11.78 5.64 11.21
C MET A 57 -12.24 4.17 11.15
N PRO A 58 -12.61 3.54 12.27
CA PRO A 58 -12.85 2.11 12.38
C PRO A 58 -14.05 1.59 11.57
N ASN A 59 -14.96 2.47 11.14
CA ASN A 59 -16.17 2.11 10.40
C ASN A 59 -15.90 1.39 9.07
N TYR A 60 -14.76 1.69 8.42
CA TYR A 60 -14.38 1.09 7.14
C TYR A 60 -13.33 -0.02 7.26
N SER A 61 -12.70 -0.21 8.44
CA SER A 61 -11.83 -1.36 8.77
C SER A 61 -10.81 -1.68 7.67
N TRP A 62 -10.64 -2.96 7.33
CA TRP A 62 -9.80 -3.49 6.26
C TRP A 62 -9.99 -2.80 4.89
N LYS A 63 -11.16 -2.23 4.60
CA LYS A 63 -11.42 -1.55 3.32
C LYS A 63 -10.50 -0.33 3.11
N TRP A 64 -9.98 0.26 4.19
CA TRP A 64 -8.96 1.31 4.09
C TRP A 64 -7.69 0.83 3.40
N GLY A 65 -7.28 -0.42 3.65
CA GLY A 65 -6.14 -1.03 2.99
C GLY A 65 -6.32 -1.12 1.47
N ILE A 66 -7.55 -1.40 1.01
CA ILE A 66 -7.85 -1.41 -0.43
C ILE A 66 -7.71 0.00 -1.02
N PHE A 67 -8.34 1.02 -0.42
CA PHE A 67 -8.26 2.38 -0.95
C PHE A 67 -6.82 2.93 -0.97
N LEU A 68 -6.02 2.54 0.03
CA LEU A 68 -4.61 2.90 0.12
C LEU A 68 -3.75 2.14 -0.91
N GLY A 69 -3.98 0.84 -1.08
CA GLY A 69 -3.14 -0.03 -1.91
C GLY A 69 -3.46 -0.01 -3.40
N ILE A 70 -4.73 0.22 -3.79
CA ILE A 70 -5.17 0.21 -5.21
C ILE A 70 -4.28 1.10 -6.10
N PRO A 71 -3.99 2.37 -5.77
CA PRO A 71 -3.21 3.21 -6.66
C PRO A 71 -1.80 2.65 -6.92
N GLY A 72 -1.13 2.12 -5.89
CA GLY A 72 0.18 1.48 -6.03
C GLY A 72 0.12 0.21 -6.89
N VAL A 73 -0.91 -0.62 -6.69
CA VAL A 73 -1.15 -1.80 -7.51
C VAL A 73 -1.42 -1.43 -8.96
N LEU A 74 -2.24 -0.42 -9.24
CA LEU A 74 -2.53 0.02 -10.61
C LEU A 74 -1.27 0.51 -11.33
N LEU A 75 -0.41 1.27 -10.65
CA LEU A 75 0.87 1.71 -11.20
C LEU A 75 1.80 0.52 -11.48
N LEU A 76 1.87 -0.44 -10.56
CA LEU A 76 2.68 -1.65 -10.73
C LEU A 76 2.13 -2.55 -11.86
N ILE A 77 0.81 -2.64 -12.03
CA ILE A 77 0.16 -3.32 -13.15
C ILE A 77 0.61 -2.66 -14.46
N ALA A 78 0.45 -1.34 -14.56
CA ALA A 78 0.82 -0.59 -15.76
C ALA A 78 2.30 -0.80 -16.14
N TYR A 79 3.19 -0.88 -15.15
CA TYR A 79 4.59 -1.23 -15.35
C TYR A 79 4.78 -2.69 -15.81
N SER A 80 4.12 -3.65 -15.14
CA SER A 80 4.24 -5.08 -15.43
C SER A 80 3.77 -5.49 -16.84
N LEU A 81 2.95 -4.66 -17.50
CA LEU A 81 2.54 -4.88 -18.89
C LEU A 81 3.70 -4.77 -19.88
N ARG A 82 4.78 -4.06 -19.51
CA ARG A 82 6.00 -3.95 -20.32
C ARG A 82 7.01 -5.03 -19.96
N GLU A 83 7.11 -5.36 -18.68
CA GLU A 83 8.05 -6.35 -18.15
C GLU A 83 7.31 -7.33 -17.24
N VAL A 84 6.94 -8.48 -17.79
CA VAL A 84 6.19 -9.48 -17.02
C VAL A 84 7.15 -10.20 -16.07
N ASN A 85 6.94 -10.02 -14.77
CA ASN A 85 7.69 -10.72 -13.74
C ASN A 85 6.75 -11.17 -12.61
N VAL A 86 6.88 -12.44 -12.20
CA VAL A 86 6.10 -13.03 -11.11
C VAL A 86 6.29 -12.28 -9.79
N TYR A 87 7.47 -11.68 -9.57
CA TYR A 87 7.73 -10.85 -8.39
C TYR A 87 6.75 -9.68 -8.26
N TYR A 88 6.29 -9.10 -9.38
CA TYR A 88 5.35 -7.99 -9.34
C TYR A 88 3.95 -8.43 -8.89
N LEU A 89 3.51 -9.63 -9.27
CA LEU A 89 2.24 -10.18 -8.80
C LEU A 89 2.24 -10.41 -7.28
N ILE A 90 3.33 -10.98 -6.76
CA ILE A 90 3.50 -11.17 -5.32
C ILE A 90 3.50 -9.81 -4.62
N TYR A 91 4.21 -8.82 -5.18
CA TYR A 91 4.27 -7.50 -4.59
C TYR A 91 2.91 -6.78 -4.58
N MET A 92 2.10 -6.91 -5.64
CA MET A 92 0.72 -6.38 -5.66
C MET A 92 -0.13 -6.94 -4.52
N LEU A 93 -0.08 -8.26 -4.30
CA LEU A 93 -0.81 -8.91 -3.21
C LEU A 93 -0.33 -8.39 -1.86
N LEU A 94 0.98 -8.34 -1.65
CA LEU A 94 1.57 -7.86 -0.40
C LEU A 94 1.20 -6.40 -0.08
N ILE A 95 1.10 -5.52 -1.07
CA ILE A 95 0.67 -4.12 -0.87
C ILE A 95 -0.74 -4.08 -0.29
N ILE A 96 -1.68 -4.83 -0.88
CA ILE A 96 -3.06 -4.89 -0.42
C ILE A 96 -3.15 -5.54 0.96
N ASP A 97 -2.50 -6.68 1.13
CA ASP A 97 -2.52 -7.45 2.38
C ASP A 97 -1.95 -6.63 3.53
N SER A 98 -0.80 -5.99 3.34
CA SER A 98 -0.17 -5.16 4.36
C SER A 98 -1.07 -4.00 4.78
N GLY A 99 -1.65 -3.28 3.81
CA GLY A 99 -2.59 -2.20 4.10
C GLY A 99 -3.86 -2.68 4.81
N CYS A 100 -4.42 -3.81 4.40
CA CYS A 100 -5.65 -4.37 4.96
C CYS A 100 -5.45 -4.91 6.38
N LEU A 101 -4.36 -5.65 6.60
CA LEU A 101 -3.96 -6.17 7.91
C LEU A 101 -3.67 -5.03 8.88
N GLY A 102 -2.92 -4.02 8.44
CA GLY A 102 -2.67 -2.81 9.21
C GLY A 102 -3.99 -2.17 9.66
N ALA A 103 -4.89 -1.90 8.71
CA ALA A 103 -6.18 -1.27 9.02
C ALA A 103 -7.08 -2.11 9.93
N TRP A 104 -7.08 -3.43 9.77
CA TRP A 104 -7.81 -4.33 10.65
C TRP A 104 -7.26 -4.31 12.09
N ILE A 105 -5.93 -4.38 12.25
CA ILE A 105 -5.26 -4.30 13.54
C ILE A 105 -5.51 -2.95 14.20
N GLY A 106 -5.37 -1.85 13.46
CA GLY A 106 -5.62 -0.50 13.97
C GLY A 106 -7.04 -0.33 14.50
N LYS A 107 -8.05 -0.89 13.80
CA LYS A 107 -9.42 -0.95 14.31
C LYS A 107 -9.50 -1.76 15.61
N LYS A 108 -8.87 -2.94 15.65
CA LYS A 108 -8.92 -3.84 16.81
C LYS A 108 -8.23 -3.25 18.05
N ILE A 109 -7.21 -2.42 17.88
CA ILE A 109 -6.54 -1.73 19.01
C ILE A 109 -7.43 -0.65 19.63
N ARG A 110 -8.28 0.01 18.82
CA ARG A 110 -9.18 1.06 19.30
C ARG A 110 -10.38 0.54 20.08
N ASN A 111 -10.87 -0.65 19.73
CA ASN A 111 -12.07 -1.25 20.28
C ASN A 111 -11.74 -2.22 21.41
#